data_AF-A0A1V9XCM9-F1
#
_entry.id   AF-A0A1V9XCM9-F1
#
_cell.length_a   1.000
_cell.length_b   1.000
_cell.length_c   1.000
_cell.angle_alpha   90.00
_cell.angle_beta   90.00
_cell.angle_gamma   90.00
#
_symmetry.space_group_name_H-M   'P 1'
#
loop_
_entity.id
_entity.type
_entity.pdbx_description
1 polymer ?
#
loop_
_entity_poly.entity_id
_entity_poly.type
_entity_poly.pdbx_seq_one_letter_code
_entity_poly.pdbx_strand_id
1 'polypeptide(L)'
;MFSCFLNSVFVATLVLTIVVAGSAGRPINHCIKPEDCGPGECCLIGMSRYSVPTCIRHQTVGENCLMGATLQNKTLHYPNGKVIEVFGVYRLFCPCEGGLSCFRAVCQPMLTEGIYRNALYNIDNFDYTALDDNKNNHDNFVEFSP
;
A
#
# COMPACT_ATOMS: atom_id res chain seq x y z
N MET A 1 21.35 59.01 -9.08
CA MET A 1 20.84 57.98 -10.02
C MET A 1 21.35 56.60 -9.56
N PHE A 2 20.99 56.13 -8.34
CA PHE A 2 21.44 54.82 -7.80
C PHE A 2 20.37 54.11 -6.95
N SER A 3 19.13 54.61 -6.91
CA SER A 3 18.11 54.16 -5.96
C SER A 3 17.25 52.99 -6.45
N CYS A 4 17.36 52.55 -7.72
CA CYS A 4 16.54 51.45 -8.24
C CYS A 4 17.16 50.06 -8.04
N PHE A 5 18.49 49.97 -7.98
CA PHE A 5 19.20 48.67 -7.89
C PHE A 5 19.08 48.02 -6.51
N LEU A 6 19.00 48.81 -5.43
CA LEU A 6 18.84 48.28 -4.09
C LEU A 6 17.47 47.60 -3.89
N ASN A 7 16.39 48.13 -4.46
CA ASN A 7 15.06 47.55 -4.30
C ASN A 7 14.91 46.20 -5.04
N SER A 8 15.54 46.04 -6.21
CA SER A 8 15.47 44.81 -6.99
C SER A 8 16.24 43.66 -6.35
N VAL A 9 17.41 43.94 -5.75
CA VAL A 9 18.21 42.93 -5.04
C VAL A 9 17.54 42.48 -3.74
N PHE A 10 16.90 43.41 -3.01
CA PHE A 10 16.15 43.08 -1.80
C PHE A 10 14.92 42.21 -2.09
N VAL A 11 14.19 42.47 -3.18
CA VAL A 11 13.05 41.62 -3.58
C VAL A 11 13.52 40.24 -4.02
N ALA A 12 14.58 40.15 -4.82
CA ALA A 12 15.11 38.86 -5.28
C ALA A 12 15.63 37.98 -4.12
N THR A 13 16.27 38.59 -3.11
CA THR A 13 16.74 37.88 -1.91
C THR A 13 15.60 37.46 -0.99
N LEU A 14 14.54 38.27 -0.83
CA LEU A 14 13.34 37.90 -0.08
C LEU A 14 12.56 36.75 -0.73
N VAL A 15 12.46 36.71 -2.07
CA VAL A 15 11.79 35.61 -2.76
C VAL A 15 12.59 34.31 -2.61
N LEU A 16 13.92 34.36 -2.62
CA LEU A 16 14.77 33.17 -2.49
C LEU A 16 14.71 32.55 -1.07
N THR A 17 14.58 33.36 -0.01
CA THR A 17 14.52 32.84 1.37
C THR A 17 13.18 32.17 1.69
N ILE A 18 12.07 32.59 1.07
CA ILE A 18 10.76 31.95 1.25
C ILE A 18 10.75 30.52 0.68
N VAL A 19 11.47 30.26 -0.41
CA VAL A 19 11.53 28.92 -1.03
C VAL A 19 12.29 27.92 -0.14
N VAL A 20 13.24 28.38 0.68
CA VAL A 20 14.08 27.50 1.54
C VAL A 20 13.43 27.21 2.90
N ALA A 21 12.47 28.03 3.35
CA ALA A 21 11.80 27.84 4.64
C ALA A 21 10.70 26.74 4.64
N GLY A 22 10.40 26.15 3.48
CA GLY A 22 9.34 25.14 3.31
C GLY A 22 9.73 23.71 3.67
N SER A 23 11.01 23.40 3.89
CA SER A 23 11.44 22.07 4.35
C SER A 23 11.44 22.01 5.88
N ALA A 24 10.28 22.20 6.50
CA ALA A 24 10.08 21.79 7.88
C ALA A 24 10.43 20.30 7.96
N GLY A 25 11.41 19.97 8.80
CA GLY A 25 11.96 18.61 8.92
C GLY A 25 10.84 17.58 8.97
N ARG A 26 10.98 16.51 8.19
CA ARG A 26 10.04 15.39 8.17
C ARG A 26 9.79 15.00 9.64
N PRO A 27 8.59 15.27 10.19
CA PRO A 27 8.29 14.79 11.52
C PRO A 27 8.46 13.28 11.47
N ILE A 28 9.02 12.70 12.54
CA ILE A 28 9.08 11.25 12.70
C ILE A 28 7.70 10.72 12.25
N ASN A 29 7.66 9.88 11.21
CA ASN A 29 6.48 9.54 10.40
C ASN A 29 5.43 8.74 11.19
N HIS A 30 5.05 9.21 12.37
CA HIS A 30 4.06 8.64 13.25
C HIS A 30 2.71 9.23 12.92
N CYS A 31 1.69 8.39 12.99
CA CYS A 31 0.33 8.79 12.71
C CYS A 31 -0.60 8.25 13.78
N ILE A 32 -1.71 8.94 13.98
CA ILE A 32 -2.80 8.51 14.85
C ILE A 32 -4.06 8.25 14.02
N LYS A 33 -4.19 8.99 12.91
CA LYS A 33 -5.30 8.96 11.98
C LYS A 33 -4.78 9.12 10.54
N PRO A 34 -5.54 8.71 9.52
CA PRO A 34 -5.06 8.75 8.13
C PRO A 34 -4.81 10.18 7.62
N GLU A 35 -5.46 11.19 8.18
CA GLU A 35 -5.27 12.60 7.81
C GLU A 35 -3.91 13.17 8.25
N ASP A 36 -3.19 12.45 9.11
CA ASP A 36 -1.83 12.83 9.51
C ASP A 36 -0.80 12.51 8.40
N CYS A 37 -1.16 11.68 7.43
CA CYS A 37 -0.29 11.23 6.35
C CYS A 37 -0.52 12.01 5.05
N GLY A 38 0.49 11.99 4.16
CA GLY A 38 0.40 12.65 2.86
C GLY A 38 -0.54 11.94 1.87
N PRO A 39 -0.84 12.58 0.72
CA PRO A 39 -1.59 11.93 -0.34
C PRO A 39 -0.85 10.68 -0.85
N GLY A 40 -1.58 9.56 -0.97
CA GLY A 40 -1.00 8.28 -1.39
C GLY A 40 -0.30 7.50 -0.27
N GLU A 41 -0.42 7.95 0.98
CA GLU A 41 0.06 7.24 2.17
C GLU A 41 -1.11 6.81 3.05
N CYS A 42 -0.88 5.77 3.85
CA CYS A 42 -1.81 5.27 4.85
C CYS A 42 -1.13 5.17 6.21
N CYS A 43 -1.92 5.29 7.27
CA CYS A 43 -1.45 5.03 8.62
C CYS A 43 -1.47 3.52 8.91
N LEU A 44 -0.29 2.92 9.08
CA LEU A 44 -0.11 1.48 9.24
C LEU A 44 0.39 1.12 10.65
N ILE A 45 -0.18 0.06 11.22
CA ILE A 45 0.34 -0.62 12.40
C ILE A 45 0.98 -1.94 11.98
N GLY A 46 2.27 -2.09 12.33
CA GLY A 46 3.02 -3.32 12.10
C GLY A 46 2.52 -4.52 12.90
N MET A 47 3.13 -5.68 12.69
CA MET A 47 2.76 -6.92 13.40
C MET A 47 3.23 -6.97 14.86
N SER A 48 4.21 -6.14 15.21
CA SER A 48 4.82 -6.16 16.54
C SER A 48 3.88 -5.59 17.61
N ARG A 49 3.88 -6.19 18.81
CA ARG A 49 2.98 -5.81 19.92
C ARG A 49 3.05 -4.32 20.30
N TYR A 50 4.23 -3.71 20.16
CA TYR A 50 4.51 -2.31 20.48
C TYR A 50 4.90 -1.52 19.23
N SER A 51 4.40 -1.91 18.06
CA SER A 51 4.62 -1.15 16.83
C SER A 51 4.01 0.23 16.97
N VAL A 52 4.82 1.26 16.74
CA VAL A 52 4.32 2.62 16.63
C VAL A 52 3.67 2.77 15.25
N PRO A 53 2.44 3.29 15.14
CA PRO A 53 1.82 3.51 13.85
C PRO A 53 2.65 4.49 13.03
N THR A 54 2.77 4.22 11.74
CA THR A 54 3.57 5.05 10.83
C THR A 54 2.91 5.26 9.49
N CYS A 55 3.14 6.43 8.89
CA CYS A 55 2.75 6.71 7.51
C CYS A 55 3.63 5.91 6.55
N ILE A 56 2.99 5.10 5.70
CA ILE A 56 3.65 4.35 4.63
C ILE A 56 2.84 4.52 3.34
N ARG A 57 3.52 4.54 2.19
CA ARG A 57 2.85 4.60 0.89
C ARG A 57 1.87 3.45 0.67
N HIS A 58 0.87 3.70 -0.16
CA HIS A 58 0.03 2.65 -0.71
C HIS A 58 0.83 1.59 -1.47
N GLN A 59 0.28 0.38 -1.50
CA GLN A 59 0.90 -0.74 -2.19
C GLN A 59 0.77 -0.54 -3.71
N THR A 60 1.88 -0.70 -4.41
CA THR A 60 1.97 -0.56 -5.87
C THR A 60 1.80 -1.92 -6.55
N VAL A 61 1.74 -1.93 -7.88
CA VAL A 61 1.58 -3.17 -8.67
C VAL A 61 2.64 -4.21 -8.31
N GLY A 62 2.22 -5.45 -8.10
CA GLY A 62 3.10 -6.57 -7.76
C GLY A 62 3.44 -6.68 -6.27
N GLU A 63 3.05 -5.70 -5.45
CA GLU A 63 3.26 -5.76 -4.01
C GLU A 63 2.18 -6.54 -3.29
N ASN A 64 2.54 -7.11 -2.14
CA ASN A 64 1.63 -7.88 -1.31
C ASN A 64 0.58 -6.98 -0.69
N CYS A 65 -0.65 -7.47 -0.65
CA CYS A 65 -1.78 -6.77 -0.07
C CYS A 65 -2.65 -7.72 0.73
N LEU A 66 -3.40 -7.17 1.68
CA LEU A 66 -4.36 -7.93 2.46
C LEU A 66 -5.74 -7.86 1.80
N MET A 67 -6.24 -9.02 1.34
CA MET A 67 -7.59 -9.10 0.77
C MET A 67 -8.63 -8.76 1.83
N GLY A 68 -9.53 -7.82 1.51
CA GLY A 68 -10.55 -7.36 2.46
C GLY A 68 -10.00 -6.52 3.62
N ALA A 69 -8.85 -5.86 3.45
CA ALA A 69 -8.33 -4.92 4.44
C ALA A 69 -9.36 -3.83 4.76
N THR A 70 -9.74 -3.73 6.03
CA THR A 70 -10.64 -2.68 6.54
C THR A 70 -9.90 -1.79 7.53
N LEU A 71 -10.35 -0.53 7.59
CA LEU A 71 -9.89 0.44 8.57
C LEU A 71 -10.27 -0.03 9.99
N GLN A 72 -9.33 0.05 10.92
CA GLN A 72 -9.55 -0.33 12.31
C GLN A 72 -9.36 0.85 13.25
N ASN A 73 -10.16 0.92 14.31
CA ASN A 73 -9.93 1.79 15.46
C ASN A 73 -9.38 0.93 16.59
N LYS A 74 -8.32 1.39 17.26
CA LYS A 74 -7.65 0.57 18.29
C LYS A 74 -7.06 1.45 19.38
N THR A 75 -6.96 0.87 20.57
CA THR A 75 -6.18 1.44 21.68
C THR A 75 -4.89 0.65 21.82
N LEU A 76 -3.76 1.34 21.76
CA LEU A 76 -2.42 0.77 21.88
C LEU A 76 -1.88 1.02 23.28
N HIS A 77 -1.47 -0.05 23.96
CA HIS A 77 -0.90 -0.01 25.31
C HIS A 77 0.59 -0.33 25.24
N TYR A 78 1.41 0.61 25.69
CA TYR A 78 2.87 0.49 25.71
C TYR A 78 3.38 0.18 27.13
N PRO A 79 4.55 -0.47 27.27
CA PRO A 79 5.05 -0.94 28.55
C PRO A 79 5.40 0.19 29.55
N ASN A 80 5.59 1.41 29.06
CA ASN A 80 5.79 2.61 29.89
C ASN A 80 4.47 3.19 30.46
N GLY A 81 3.35 2.47 30.34
CA GLY A 81 2.02 2.95 30.73
C GLY A 81 1.41 3.95 29.75
N LYS A 82 2.10 4.28 28.64
CA LYS A 82 1.53 5.14 27.60
C LYS A 82 0.40 4.41 26.89
N VAL A 83 -0.73 5.08 26.75
CA VAL A 83 -1.88 4.61 25.99
C VAL A 83 -2.13 5.58 24.84
N ILE A 84 -2.32 5.05 23.63
CA ILE A 84 -2.59 5.85 22.43
C ILE A 84 -3.81 5.26 21.74
N GLU A 85 -4.83 6.07 21.50
CA GLU A 85 -5.98 5.71 20.68
C GLU A 85 -5.70 6.11 19.24
N VAL A 86 -5.89 5.18 18.32
CA VAL A 86 -5.62 5.33 16.89
C VAL A 86 -6.89 5.00 16.11
N PHE A 87 -7.14 5.77 15.05
CA PHE A 87 -8.39 5.76 14.32
C PHE A 87 -8.12 5.54 12.83
N GLY A 88 -8.92 4.70 12.18
CA GLY A 88 -8.82 4.50 10.74
C GLY A 88 -7.45 4.00 10.29
N VAL A 89 -6.85 3.07 11.03
CA VAL A 89 -5.52 2.54 10.74
C VAL A 89 -5.59 1.18 10.05
N TYR A 90 -4.65 0.92 9.16
CA TYR A 90 -4.46 -0.38 8.53
C TYR A 90 -3.54 -1.26 9.35
N ARG A 91 -3.72 -2.58 9.24
CA ARG A 91 -2.77 -3.57 9.76
C ARG A 91 -2.06 -4.26 8.62
N LEU A 92 -0.81 -4.62 8.85
CA LEU A 92 0.00 -5.46 7.96
C LEU A 92 0.42 -4.76 6.66
N PHE A 93 -0.55 -4.35 5.84
CA PHE A 93 -0.34 -3.67 4.56
C PHE A 93 -1.30 -2.49 4.41
N CYS A 94 -0.81 -1.43 3.74
CA CYS A 94 -1.67 -0.38 3.22
C CYS A 94 -2.56 -0.91 2.08
N PRO A 95 -3.66 -0.23 1.74
CA PRO A 95 -4.41 -0.56 0.54
C PRO A 95 -3.55 -0.36 -0.71
N CYS A 96 -3.97 -0.98 -1.81
CA CYS A 96 -3.36 -0.72 -3.10
C CYS A 96 -3.60 0.73 -3.55
N GLU A 97 -2.69 1.25 -4.36
CA GLU A 97 -2.84 2.57 -4.97
C GLU A 97 -4.11 2.66 -5.85
N GLY A 98 -4.60 3.88 -6.08
CA GLY A 98 -5.84 4.11 -6.82
C GLY A 98 -5.84 3.43 -8.19
N GLY A 99 -6.94 2.73 -8.51
CA GLY A 99 -7.09 1.97 -9.77
C GLY A 99 -6.51 0.55 -9.73
N LEU A 100 -5.89 0.15 -8.62
CA LEU A 100 -5.45 -1.21 -8.37
C LEU A 100 -6.45 -1.96 -7.48
N SER A 101 -6.47 -3.28 -7.61
CA SER A 101 -7.22 -4.17 -6.74
C SER A 101 -6.32 -5.25 -6.16
N CYS A 102 -6.60 -5.61 -4.91
CA CYS A 102 -5.92 -6.71 -4.25
C CYS A 102 -6.51 -8.04 -4.72
N PHE A 103 -5.84 -8.73 -5.64
CA PHE A 103 -6.25 -10.03 -6.15
C PHE A 103 -5.17 -11.07 -5.87
N ARG A 104 -5.56 -12.22 -5.30
CA ARG A 104 -4.63 -13.27 -4.88
C ARG A 104 -3.47 -12.73 -4.00
N ALA A 105 -3.82 -11.83 -3.06
CA ALA A 105 -2.88 -11.17 -2.15
C ALA A 105 -1.79 -10.31 -2.82
N VAL A 106 -1.99 -9.89 -4.07
CA VAL A 106 -1.09 -9.01 -4.81
C VAL A 106 -1.87 -7.85 -5.44
N CYS A 107 -1.30 -6.64 -5.42
CA CYS A 107 -1.90 -5.50 -6.10
C CYS A 107 -1.74 -5.63 -7.61
N GLN A 108 -2.86 -5.61 -8.33
CA GLN A 108 -2.92 -5.74 -9.78
C GLN A 108 -3.86 -4.66 -10.35
N PRO A 109 -3.69 -4.26 -11.61
CA PRO A 109 -4.64 -3.36 -12.26
C PRO A 109 -6.03 -3.98 -12.24
N MET A 110 -7.05 -3.15 -11.98
CA MET A 110 -8.42 -3.60 -12.22
C MET A 110 -8.55 -3.91 -13.72
N LEU A 111 -8.60 -5.19 -14.07
CA LEU A 111 -9.06 -5.62 -15.38
C LEU A 111 -10.50 -5.13 -15.47
N THR A 112 -10.73 -4.08 -16.27
CA THR A 112 -12.08 -3.63 -16.60
C THR A 112 -12.83 -4.86 -17.11
N GLU A 113 -14.01 -5.13 -16.53
CA GLU A 113 -14.79 -6.35 -16.78
C GLU A 113 -15.08 -6.61 -18.27
N GLY A 114 -14.87 -5.62 -19.14
CA GLY A 114 -14.99 -5.73 -20.59
C GLY A 114 -13.78 -6.31 -21.35
N ILE A 115 -12.57 -6.39 -20.76
CA ILE A 115 -11.38 -6.92 -21.46
C ILE A 115 -11.17 -8.41 -21.19
N TYR A 116 -11.55 -8.90 -19.99
CA TYR A 116 -11.32 -10.31 -19.62
C TYR A 116 -12.31 -11.30 -20.25
N ARG A 117 -13.49 -10.85 -20.70
CA ARG A 117 -14.43 -11.68 -21.48
C ARG A 117 -13.85 -12.19 -22.81
N ASN A 118 -12.80 -11.54 -23.33
CA ASN A 118 -12.18 -11.90 -24.61
C ASN A 118 -10.79 -12.57 -24.43
N ALA A 119 -10.29 -12.67 -23.19
CA ALA A 119 -9.02 -13.32 -22.87
C ALA A 119 -9.18 -14.60 -22.03
N LEU A 120 -10.39 -14.91 -21.57
CA LEU A 120 -10.75 -16.24 -21.08
C LEU A 120 -10.93 -17.17 -22.28
N TYR A 121 -9.86 -17.92 -22.54
CA TYR A 121 -9.91 -19.30 -23.02
C TYR A 121 -11.30 -19.93 -22.82
N ASN A 122 -11.94 -20.31 -23.93
CA ASN A 122 -13.29 -20.86 -23.93
C ASN A 122 -13.27 -22.27 -23.32
N ILE A 123 -13.47 -22.37 -22.01
CA ILE A 123 -13.49 -23.63 -21.24
C ILE A 123 -14.60 -24.57 -21.77
N ASP A 124 -15.62 -24.01 -22.42
CA ASP A 124 -16.74 -24.77 -22.99
C ASP A 124 -16.35 -25.49 -24.30
N ASN A 125 -15.14 -25.25 -24.82
CA ASN A 125 -14.60 -25.90 -26.03
C ASN A 125 -13.27 -26.61 -25.78
N PHE A 126 -12.94 -26.94 -24.53
CA PHE A 126 -11.75 -27.73 -24.23
C PHE A 126 -12.08 -29.23 -24.35
N ASP A 127 -11.52 -29.85 -25.38
CA ASP A 127 -11.70 -31.26 -25.66
C ASP A 127 -10.92 -32.11 -24.65
N TYR A 128 -11.62 -32.60 -23.62
CA TYR A 128 -11.06 -33.50 -22.60
C TYR A 128 -10.66 -34.87 -23.16
N THR A 129 -11.04 -35.23 -24.39
CA THR A 129 -10.67 -36.52 -24.99
C THR A 129 -9.23 -36.59 -25.49
N ALA A 130 -8.51 -35.47 -25.50
CA ALA A 130 -7.09 -35.41 -25.86
C ALA A 130 -6.12 -35.72 -24.70
N LEU A 131 -6.61 -36.00 -23.49
CA LEU A 131 -5.79 -36.23 -22.30
C LEU A 131 -5.67 -37.71 -21.88
N ASP A 132 -6.35 -38.63 -22.56
CA ASP A 132 -6.45 -40.04 -22.15
C ASP A 132 -5.39 -40.99 -22.76
N ASP A 133 -4.28 -40.48 -23.32
CA ASP A 133 -3.24 -41.32 -23.95
C ASP A 133 -1.96 -41.54 -23.12
N ASN A 134 -1.95 -41.23 -21.82
CA ASN A 134 -0.79 -41.56 -20.96
C ASN A 134 -1.15 -42.35 -19.71
N LYS A 135 -1.87 -43.45 -19.91
CA LYS A 135 -1.88 -44.58 -18.99
C LYS A 135 -0.52 -45.27 -19.06
N ASN A 136 0.47 -44.79 -18.30
CA ASN A 136 1.63 -45.55 -17.79
C ASN A 136 2.63 -44.60 -17.08
N ASN A 137 2.35 -44.19 -15.84
CA ASN A 137 3.45 -44.11 -14.87
C ASN A 137 2.92 -44.20 -13.44
N HIS A 138 3.52 -45.12 -12.69
CA HIS A 138 3.15 -45.52 -11.34
C HIS A 138 3.10 -44.35 -10.34
N ASP A 139 1.99 -44.27 -9.63
CA ASP A 139 1.81 -43.39 -8.48
C ASP A 139 2.69 -43.83 -7.30
N ASN A 140 3.48 -42.92 -6.74
CA ASN A 140 4.04 -43.03 -5.40
C ASN A 140 3.29 -42.04 -4.49
N PHE A 141 2.18 -42.50 -3.91
CA PHE A 141 1.54 -41.79 -2.80
C PHE A 141 2.28 -42.13 -1.50
N VAL A 142 2.80 -41.10 -0.81
CA VAL A 142 3.31 -41.22 0.55
C VAL A 142 2.10 -41.27 1.49
N GLU A 143 1.88 -42.45 2.06
CA GLU A 143 0.89 -42.73 3.09
C GLU A 143 1.34 -42.10 4.43
N PHE A 144 0.57 -41.15 4.95
CA PHE A 144 0.67 -40.75 6.36
C PHE A 144 -0.39 -41.53 7.14
N SER A 145 0.07 -42.56 7.86
CA SER A 145 -0.71 -43.32 8.84
C SER A 145 -0.98 -42.50 10.13
N PRO A 146 -2.02 -42.86 10.91
CA PRO A 146 -2.78 -42.00 11.83
C PRO A 146 -2.09 -41.59 13.13
#